data_AF-A0A3F2S3S7-F1
#
_entry.id   AF-A0A3F2S3S7-F1
#
_cell.length_a   1.000
_cell.length_b   1.000
_cell.length_c   1.000
_cell.angle_alpha   90.00
_cell.angle_beta   90.00
_cell.angle_gamma   90.00
#
_symmetry.space_group_name_H-M   'P 1'
#
loop_
_entity.id
_entity.type
_entity.pdbx_description
1 polymer ?
#
loop_
_entity_poly.entity_id
_entity_poly.type
_entity_poly.pdbx_seq_one_letter_code
_entity_poly.pdbx_strand_id
1 'polypeptide(L)'
;MSATAWASWLDRLESARGQEQVLANKIRSGNAAAIGTSVFALQQSVSRLKRDFDQLKRSSTTAVTKQEIERRERLLDQLEQDQKDDLDVYNNRKNSQSAVSPGAADAPARLLSMQNQIMKDQDQQLELIGQGVSNLHNYSMTVKDETELHVRLLNEIDDDVSRATDGLESESARAHRSDQGEQQVETLSVPMENSRPQPPSAEQQQKLREAYTSPMRPTQYTRSPEDPSEQQKEIVETPREAAARKERERLSMEQVLLGRRWVFHCTSPLFHFHREQLSEYAHDLVKALRAAALRACGQQFGYSVSIRNTDTFVAFQIREERDRRSKAKRPTLPGAPTKREAPERTGGFVLYFPAEGEQRAPRKGREKQQVLLLRGNEELMRWVCSWLQRRFQCVVSTHVVRIQQLNLKRLARNWVVASLMSERMRPSQVKRELDRRGNQEEEEVCEGAMSSREPPRAPRAPLQIKYRATKEEAVVRTYTLTVPWSTLRRLLEQTNSVASGDRTSTYVPELIELTERLYVDALPVDLSTYEIVGVAMQEVAADPDGGVEFYSMELVHTVLFSLLELLAVQDVATTSRPETTL
;
A
#
# COMPACT_ATOMS: atom_id res chain seq x y z
N MET A 1 -16.21 18.80 13.32
CA MET A 1 -16.98 18.36 12.14
C MET A 1 -16.63 19.09 10.83
N SER A 2 -15.70 20.07 10.78
CA SER A 2 -15.50 20.88 9.56
C SER A 2 -14.64 20.22 8.47
N ALA A 3 -13.60 19.45 8.82
CA ALA A 3 -12.67 18.90 7.82
C ALA A 3 -13.30 17.85 6.89
N THR A 4 -14.15 16.97 7.44
CA THR A 4 -14.88 15.96 6.67
C THR A 4 -15.94 16.57 5.75
N ALA A 5 -16.62 17.62 6.19
CA ALA A 5 -17.58 18.34 5.37
C ALA A 5 -16.91 19.06 4.18
N TRP A 6 -15.72 19.62 4.40
CA TRP A 6 -14.90 20.21 3.33
C TRP A 6 -14.39 19.16 2.32
N ALA A 7 -14.01 17.96 2.77
CA ALA A 7 -13.62 16.88 1.87
C ALA A 7 -14.80 16.41 1.00
N SER A 8 -15.96 16.19 1.60
CA SER A 8 -17.19 15.83 0.87
C SER A 8 -17.65 16.92 -0.11
N TRP A 9 -17.39 18.20 0.20
CA TRP A 9 -17.65 19.29 -0.75
C TRP A 9 -16.70 19.24 -1.96
N LEU A 10 -15.42 18.92 -1.76
CA LEU A 10 -14.44 18.77 -2.85
C LEU A 10 -14.78 17.59 -3.77
N ASP A 11 -15.17 16.44 -3.23
CA ASP A 11 -15.58 15.29 -4.05
C ASP A 11 -16.79 15.64 -4.94
N ARG A 12 -17.75 16.42 -4.40
CA ARG A 12 -18.91 16.89 -5.16
C ARG A 12 -18.52 17.92 -6.23
N LEU A 13 -17.53 18.77 -5.96
CA LEU A 13 -16.98 19.71 -6.94
C LEU A 13 -16.30 18.97 -8.10
N GLU A 14 -15.50 17.94 -7.81
CA GLU A 14 -14.85 17.11 -8.83
C GLU A 14 -15.89 16.34 -9.66
N SER A 15 -16.93 15.80 -9.03
CA SER A 15 -18.03 15.16 -9.74
C SER A 15 -18.78 16.13 -10.67
N ALA A 16 -19.01 17.37 -10.23
CA ALA A 16 -19.67 18.39 -11.05
C ALA A 16 -18.79 18.83 -12.23
N ARG A 17 -17.46 18.92 -12.05
CA ARG A 17 -16.50 19.13 -13.15
C ARG A 17 -16.51 17.99 -14.16
N GLY A 18 -16.58 16.74 -13.71
CA GLY A 18 -16.74 15.61 -14.62
C GLY A 18 -18.03 15.70 -15.45
N GLN A 19 -19.13 16.15 -14.84
CA GLN A 19 -20.41 16.37 -15.53
C GLN A 19 -20.33 17.50 -16.56
N GLU A 20 -19.66 18.60 -16.23
CA GLU A 20 -19.38 19.72 -17.15
C GLU A 20 -18.60 19.26 -18.38
N GLN A 21 -17.50 18.52 -18.20
CA GLN A 21 -16.72 18.02 -19.34
C GLN A 21 -17.53 17.10 -20.26
N VAL A 22 -18.37 16.25 -19.68
CA VAL A 22 -19.30 15.40 -20.44
C VAL A 22 -20.33 16.25 -21.18
N LEU A 23 -20.85 17.31 -20.56
CA LEU A 23 -21.78 18.23 -21.18
C LEU A 23 -21.13 18.99 -22.35
N ALA A 24 -19.96 19.58 -22.15
CA ALA A 24 -19.18 20.24 -23.21
C ALA A 24 -18.91 19.29 -24.39
N ASN A 25 -18.60 18.02 -24.12
CA ASN A 25 -18.43 16.99 -25.15
C ASN A 25 -19.74 16.67 -25.90
N LYS A 26 -20.88 16.61 -25.20
CA LYS A 26 -22.20 16.41 -25.82
C LYS A 26 -22.61 17.61 -26.68
N ILE A 27 -22.33 18.83 -26.23
CA ILE A 27 -22.56 20.05 -27.00
C ILE A 27 -21.68 20.03 -28.25
N ARG A 28 -20.38 19.72 -28.16
CA ARG A 28 -19.50 19.63 -29.33
C ARG A 28 -19.93 18.55 -30.33
N SER A 29 -20.32 17.38 -29.85
CA SER A 29 -20.76 16.26 -30.70
C SER A 29 -22.16 16.44 -31.32
N GLY A 30 -22.93 17.44 -30.90
CA GLY A 30 -24.23 17.77 -31.50
C GLY A 30 -25.36 16.81 -31.14
N ASN A 31 -25.20 16.00 -30.09
CA ASN A 31 -26.23 15.04 -29.67
C ASN A 31 -27.34 15.74 -28.85
N ALA A 32 -28.29 16.39 -29.53
CA ALA A 32 -29.26 17.30 -28.92
C ALA A 32 -30.25 16.65 -27.94
N ALA A 33 -30.58 15.36 -28.11
CA ALA A 33 -31.69 14.72 -27.40
C ALA A 33 -31.47 14.55 -25.88
N ALA A 34 -30.23 14.58 -25.41
CA ALA A 34 -29.87 14.36 -24.00
C ALA A 34 -29.11 15.53 -23.34
N ILE A 35 -29.00 16.67 -24.04
CA ILE A 35 -28.27 17.84 -23.53
C ILE A 35 -29.09 18.54 -22.44
N GLY A 36 -30.40 18.75 -22.65
CA GLY A 36 -31.25 19.50 -21.71
C GLY A 36 -31.25 18.93 -20.28
N THR A 37 -31.35 17.60 -20.15
CA THR A 37 -31.31 16.93 -18.83
C THR A 37 -29.94 17.04 -18.16
N SER A 38 -28.86 16.95 -18.95
CA SER A 38 -27.48 17.07 -18.45
C SER A 38 -27.18 18.50 -17.98
N VAL A 39 -27.64 19.51 -18.74
CA VAL A 39 -27.53 20.93 -18.39
C VAL A 39 -28.24 21.23 -17.06
N PHE A 40 -29.48 20.76 -16.92
CA PHE A 40 -30.27 21.03 -15.72
C PHE A 40 -29.70 20.35 -14.48
N ALA A 41 -29.23 19.10 -14.62
CA ALA A 41 -28.58 18.37 -13.53
C ALA A 41 -27.30 19.08 -13.05
N LEU A 42 -26.47 19.58 -13.98
CA LEU A 42 -25.27 20.35 -13.65
C LEU A 42 -25.62 21.67 -12.97
N GLN A 43 -26.63 22.39 -13.47
CA GLN A 43 -27.08 23.64 -12.85
C GLN A 43 -27.55 23.43 -11.40
N GLN A 44 -28.25 22.33 -11.15
CA GLN A 44 -28.70 21.99 -9.80
C GLN A 44 -27.52 21.61 -8.89
N SER A 45 -26.52 20.90 -9.40
CA SER A 45 -25.35 20.48 -8.61
C SER A 45 -24.47 21.69 -8.25
N VAL A 46 -24.19 22.59 -9.19
CA VAL A 46 -23.46 23.84 -8.96
C VAL A 46 -24.19 24.74 -7.95
N SER A 47 -25.52 24.89 -8.08
CA SER A 47 -26.33 25.69 -7.14
C SER A 47 -26.35 25.12 -5.72
N ARG A 48 -26.24 23.80 -5.57
CA ARG A 48 -26.09 23.14 -4.26
C ARG A 48 -24.67 23.32 -3.72
N LEU A 49 -23.65 23.13 -4.55
CA LEU A 49 -22.25 23.37 -4.20
C LEU A 49 -22.00 24.78 -3.68
N LYS A 50 -22.60 25.80 -4.31
CA LYS A 50 -22.50 27.19 -3.85
C LYS A 50 -23.10 27.41 -2.46
N ARG A 51 -24.30 26.89 -2.22
CA ARG A 51 -24.95 26.99 -0.91
C ARG A 51 -24.15 26.29 0.18
N ASP A 52 -23.66 25.09 -0.10
CA ASP A 52 -22.82 24.33 0.82
C ASP A 52 -21.49 25.07 1.09
N PHE A 53 -20.90 25.68 0.05
CA PHE A 53 -19.69 26.49 0.18
C PHE A 53 -19.91 27.69 1.10
N ASP A 54 -21.00 28.44 0.91
CA ASP A 54 -21.34 29.59 1.75
C ASP A 54 -21.61 29.18 3.20
N GLN A 55 -22.29 28.05 3.41
CA GLN A 55 -22.55 27.50 4.74
C GLN A 55 -21.24 27.08 5.43
N LEU A 56 -20.33 26.44 4.70
CA LEU A 56 -19.01 26.04 5.20
C LEU A 56 -18.12 27.26 5.47
N LYS A 57 -18.16 28.28 4.62
CA LYS A 57 -17.43 29.55 4.79
C LYS A 57 -17.88 30.29 6.06
N ARG A 58 -19.18 30.27 6.38
CA ARG A 58 -19.72 30.86 7.62
C ARG A 58 -19.44 30.04 8.89
N SER A 59 -19.36 28.71 8.78
CA SER A 59 -19.15 27.81 9.92
C SER A 59 -17.68 27.43 10.17
N SER A 60 -16.78 27.80 9.27
CA SER A 60 -15.34 27.48 9.38
C SER A 60 -14.64 28.42 10.35
N THR A 61 -14.47 28.00 11.60
CA THR A 61 -13.79 28.81 12.63
C THR A 61 -12.27 28.58 12.73
N THR A 62 -11.70 27.45 12.30
CA THR A 62 -10.23 27.21 12.50
C THR A 62 -9.56 26.17 11.59
N ALA A 63 -10.29 25.33 10.84
CA ALA A 63 -9.70 24.14 10.21
C ALA A 63 -9.16 24.35 8.78
N VAL A 64 -9.56 25.42 8.10
CA VAL A 64 -9.17 25.71 6.71
C VAL A 64 -8.60 27.12 6.65
N THR A 65 -7.41 27.27 6.08
CA THR A 65 -6.75 28.56 5.95
C THR A 65 -7.55 29.47 5.02
N LYS A 66 -7.51 30.79 5.26
CA LYS A 66 -8.20 31.79 4.42
C LYS A 66 -7.82 31.64 2.93
N GLN A 67 -6.55 31.37 2.65
CA GLN A 67 -6.03 31.14 1.30
C GLN A 67 -6.68 29.93 0.61
N GLU A 68 -6.93 28.85 1.37
CA GLU A 68 -7.58 27.65 0.83
C GLU A 68 -9.08 27.88 0.57
N ILE A 69 -9.73 28.72 1.39
CA ILE A 69 -11.12 29.16 1.12
C ILE A 69 -11.17 29.97 -0.19
N GLU A 70 -10.27 30.94 -0.37
CA GLU A 70 -10.17 31.75 -1.60
C GLU A 70 -9.82 30.92 -2.84
N ARG A 71 -9.03 29.84 -2.68
CA ARG A 71 -8.75 28.89 -3.76
C ARG A 71 -10.01 28.14 -4.18
N ARG A 72 -10.77 27.63 -3.20
CA ARG A 72 -12.01 26.87 -3.46
C ARG A 72 -13.09 27.74 -4.07
N GLU A 73 -13.19 29.00 -3.64
CA GLU A 73 -14.07 30.02 -4.25
C GLU A 73 -13.76 30.20 -5.74
N ARG A 74 -12.48 30.38 -6.10
CA ARG A 74 -12.06 30.49 -7.51
C ARG A 74 -12.39 29.25 -8.35
N LEU A 75 -12.29 28.05 -7.79
CA LEU A 75 -12.63 26.82 -8.52
C LEU A 75 -14.14 26.70 -8.76
N LEU A 76 -14.95 27.16 -7.80
CA LEU A 76 -16.39 27.21 -7.93
C LEU A 76 -16.81 28.27 -8.95
N ASP A 77 -16.22 29.47 -8.89
CA ASP A 77 -16.48 30.56 -9.86
C ASP A 77 -16.11 30.14 -11.28
N GLN A 78 -15.00 29.41 -11.44
CA GLN A 78 -14.60 28.86 -12.74
C GLN A 78 -15.65 27.86 -13.26
N LEU A 79 -16.13 26.94 -12.42
CA LEU A 79 -17.17 25.98 -12.81
C LEU A 79 -18.49 26.67 -13.17
N GLU A 80 -18.86 27.74 -12.45
CA GLU A 80 -20.04 28.56 -12.79
C GLU A 80 -19.89 29.25 -14.14
N GLN A 81 -18.70 29.77 -14.44
CA GLN A 81 -18.41 30.41 -15.73
C GLN A 81 -18.45 29.39 -16.88
N ASP A 82 -17.79 28.24 -16.72
CA ASP A 82 -17.76 27.17 -17.73
C ASP A 82 -19.21 26.67 -18.01
N GLN A 83 -20.00 26.46 -16.96
CA GLN A 83 -21.40 26.08 -17.08
C GLN A 83 -22.23 27.13 -17.83
N LYS A 84 -21.98 28.42 -17.57
CA LYS A 84 -22.69 29.52 -18.23
C LYS A 84 -22.34 29.60 -19.72
N ASP A 85 -21.06 29.43 -20.06
CA ASP A 85 -20.59 29.45 -21.44
C ASP A 85 -21.21 28.28 -22.23
N ASP A 86 -21.27 27.09 -21.64
CA ASP A 86 -21.97 25.93 -22.22
C ASP A 86 -23.47 26.18 -22.43
N LEU A 87 -24.11 26.87 -21.48
CA LEU A 87 -25.53 27.25 -21.57
C LEU A 87 -25.78 28.22 -22.74
N ASP A 88 -24.90 29.21 -22.91
CA ASP A 88 -24.99 30.21 -23.97
C ASP A 88 -24.77 29.56 -25.34
N VAL A 89 -23.81 28.64 -25.47
CA VAL A 89 -23.61 27.83 -26.69
C VAL A 89 -24.86 26.99 -26.99
N TYR A 90 -25.44 26.34 -25.99
CA TYR A 90 -26.66 25.55 -26.16
C TYR A 90 -27.85 26.42 -26.62
N ASN A 91 -28.08 27.58 -25.98
CA ASN A 91 -29.15 28.51 -26.32
C ASN A 91 -28.99 29.11 -27.73
N ASN A 92 -27.76 29.51 -28.09
CA ASN A 92 -27.46 30.01 -29.44
C ASN A 92 -27.73 28.96 -30.51
N ARG A 93 -27.46 27.67 -30.22
CA ARG A 93 -27.73 26.56 -31.14
C ARG A 93 -29.22 26.26 -31.26
N LYS A 94 -29.94 26.28 -30.14
CA LYS A 94 -31.40 26.10 -30.13
C LYS A 94 -32.14 27.21 -30.90
N ASN A 95 -31.68 28.45 -30.79
CA ASN A 95 -32.24 29.60 -31.50
C ASN A 95 -31.89 29.61 -33.00
N SER A 96 -30.70 29.13 -33.39
CA SER A 96 -30.32 29.03 -34.81
C SER A 96 -31.02 27.89 -35.54
N GLN A 97 -31.36 26.80 -34.85
CA GLN A 97 -32.10 25.67 -35.44
C GLN A 97 -33.60 25.94 -35.63
N SER A 98 -34.13 27.03 -35.04
CA SER A 98 -35.53 27.46 -35.17
C SER A 98 -35.75 28.54 -36.25
N ALA A 99 -34.68 28.99 -36.95
CA ALA A 99 -34.74 30.06 -37.94
C ALA A 99 -34.94 29.61 -39.41
N VAL A 100 -35.20 28.31 -39.68
CA VAL A 100 -35.60 27.81 -41.01
C VAL A 100 -37.08 27.39 -40.98
N SER A 101 -37.92 28.28 -41.55
CA SER A 101 -39.42 28.40 -41.65
C SER A 101 -40.21 27.18 -42.19
N PRO A 102 -41.58 27.17 -42.29
CA PRO A 102 -42.63 28.12 -41.83
C PRO A 102 -43.83 27.44 -41.09
N GLY A 103 -44.80 28.22 -40.55
CA GLY A 103 -46.20 27.76 -40.38
C GLY A 103 -46.83 27.95 -39.00
N ALA A 104 -47.70 28.95 -38.85
CA ALA A 104 -48.44 29.31 -37.64
C ALA A 104 -49.62 28.38 -37.27
N ALA A 105 -49.64 27.13 -37.77
CA ALA A 105 -50.72 26.16 -37.50
C ALA A 105 -50.37 25.11 -36.43
N ASP A 106 -49.09 24.92 -36.08
CA ASP A 106 -48.63 23.85 -35.18
C ASP A 106 -48.42 24.29 -33.71
N ALA A 107 -48.76 25.52 -33.37
CA ALA A 107 -48.62 26.03 -32.01
C ALA A 107 -49.37 25.19 -30.93
N PRO A 108 -50.59 24.68 -31.18
CA PRO A 108 -51.30 23.85 -30.19
C PRO A 108 -50.64 22.49 -29.99
N ALA A 109 -50.19 21.85 -31.06
CA ALA A 109 -49.54 20.53 -31.01
C ALA A 109 -48.18 20.62 -30.31
N ARG A 110 -47.43 21.71 -30.53
CA ARG A 110 -46.18 21.99 -29.80
C ARG A 110 -46.43 22.27 -28.32
N LEU A 111 -47.48 22.99 -27.96
CA LEU A 111 -47.86 23.21 -26.56
C LEU A 111 -48.25 21.90 -25.86
N LEU A 112 -49.03 21.03 -26.52
CA LEU A 112 -49.40 19.72 -25.98
C LEU A 112 -48.19 18.79 -25.84
N SER A 113 -47.28 18.81 -26.82
CA SER A 113 -45.99 18.12 -26.74
C SER A 113 -45.15 18.62 -25.56
N MET A 114 -45.10 19.94 -25.36
CA MET A 114 -44.35 20.54 -24.25
C MET A 114 -44.98 20.19 -22.91
N GLN A 115 -46.31 20.21 -22.81
CA GLN A 115 -47.04 19.82 -21.61
C GLN A 115 -46.83 18.34 -21.25
N ASN A 116 -46.88 17.44 -22.23
CA ASN A 116 -46.60 16.02 -22.02
C ASN A 116 -45.14 15.79 -21.59
N GLN A 117 -44.20 16.54 -22.16
CA GLN A 117 -42.80 16.47 -21.73
C GLN A 117 -42.63 16.99 -20.29
N ILE A 118 -43.31 18.08 -19.91
CA ILE A 118 -43.29 18.62 -18.55
C ILE A 118 -43.86 17.60 -17.56
N MET A 119 -44.97 16.93 -17.88
CA MET A 119 -45.55 15.90 -17.02
C MET A 119 -44.58 14.73 -16.84
N LYS A 120 -43.94 14.28 -17.93
CA LYS A 120 -42.95 13.21 -17.87
C LYS A 120 -41.72 13.58 -17.05
N ASP A 121 -41.23 14.80 -17.18
CA ASP A 121 -40.11 15.32 -16.39
C ASP A 121 -40.50 15.45 -14.90
N GLN A 122 -41.74 15.86 -14.61
CA GLN A 122 -42.27 15.91 -13.23
C GLN A 122 -42.38 14.52 -12.61
N ASP A 123 -42.88 13.52 -13.34
CA ASP A 123 -42.96 12.13 -12.86
C ASP A 123 -41.56 11.56 -12.59
N GLN A 124 -40.60 11.82 -13.47
CA GLN A 124 -39.20 11.42 -13.26
C GLN A 124 -38.58 12.11 -12.04
N GLN A 125 -38.90 13.38 -11.80
CA GLN A 125 -38.46 14.08 -10.59
C GLN A 125 -39.10 13.51 -9.33
N LEU A 126 -40.39 13.16 -9.36
CA LEU A 126 -41.08 12.52 -8.24
C LEU A 126 -40.50 11.13 -7.94
N GLU A 127 -40.12 10.36 -8.96
CA GLU A 127 -39.46 9.07 -8.79
C GLU A 127 -38.07 9.23 -8.13
N LEU A 128 -37.27 10.21 -8.58
CA LEU A 128 -35.98 10.54 -7.97
C LEU A 128 -36.14 11.01 -6.52
N ILE A 129 -37.18 11.78 -6.21
CA ILE A 129 -37.52 12.17 -4.84
C ILE A 129 -37.92 10.94 -4.03
N GLY A 130 -38.72 10.02 -4.59
CA GLY A 130 -39.12 8.78 -3.93
C GLY A 130 -37.91 7.90 -3.58
N GLN A 131 -36.98 7.72 -4.52
CA GLN A 131 -35.71 7.02 -4.28
C GLN A 131 -34.86 7.76 -3.23
N GLY A 132 -34.81 9.09 -3.28
CA GLY A 132 -34.12 9.93 -2.29
C GLY A 132 -34.69 9.77 -0.88
N VAL A 133 -36.01 9.74 -0.73
CA VAL A 133 -36.70 9.51 0.55
C VAL A 133 -36.45 8.10 1.07
N SER A 134 -36.48 7.09 0.21
CA SER A 134 -36.15 5.71 0.59
C SER A 134 -34.71 5.57 1.06
N ASN A 135 -33.77 6.22 0.37
CA ASN A 135 -32.36 6.24 0.78
C ASN A 135 -32.19 6.98 2.11
N LEU A 136 -32.85 8.12 2.28
CA LEU A 136 -32.81 8.90 3.53
C LEU A 136 -33.40 8.11 4.71
N HIS A 137 -34.46 7.33 4.46
CA HIS A 137 -35.01 6.43 5.47
C HIS A 137 -34.01 5.34 5.88
N ASN A 138 -33.35 4.71 4.92
CA ASN A 138 -32.29 3.72 5.20
C ASN A 138 -31.14 4.34 5.99
N TYR A 139 -30.65 5.52 5.59
CA TYR A 139 -29.63 6.25 6.34
C TYR A 139 -30.10 6.58 7.76
N SER A 140 -31.35 7.01 7.93
CA SER A 140 -31.92 7.28 9.26
C SER A 140 -31.97 6.04 10.14
N MET A 141 -32.27 4.86 9.58
CA MET A 141 -32.23 3.60 10.32
C MET A 141 -30.80 3.22 10.72
N THR A 142 -29.84 3.33 9.79
CA THR A 142 -28.42 3.05 10.11
C THR A 142 -27.88 4.00 11.18
N VAL A 143 -28.22 5.29 11.11
CA VAL A 143 -27.83 6.27 12.12
C VAL A 143 -28.45 5.91 13.47
N LYS A 144 -29.72 5.50 13.50
CA LYS A 144 -30.38 5.05 14.72
C LYS A 144 -29.64 3.84 15.33
N ASP A 145 -29.35 2.82 14.54
CA ASP A 145 -28.65 1.61 15.00
C ASP A 145 -27.25 1.94 15.55
N GLU A 146 -26.51 2.82 14.88
CA GLU A 146 -25.20 3.28 15.34
C GLU A 146 -25.30 4.08 16.65
N THR A 147 -26.32 4.94 16.78
CA THR A 147 -26.54 5.68 18.03
C THR A 147 -26.93 4.76 19.18
N GLU A 148 -27.71 3.71 18.94
CA GLU A 148 -28.03 2.71 19.95
C GLU A 148 -26.78 1.92 20.38
N LEU A 149 -25.91 1.57 19.42
CA LEU A 149 -24.62 0.93 19.71
C LEU A 149 -23.72 1.84 20.56
N HIS A 150 -23.59 3.12 20.19
CA HIS A 150 -22.81 4.10 20.93
C HIS A 150 -23.30 4.27 22.37
N VAL A 151 -24.63 4.30 22.58
CA VAL A 151 -25.20 4.38 23.94
C VAL A 151 -24.83 3.13 24.76
N ARG A 152 -24.87 1.93 24.17
CA ARG A 152 -24.45 0.71 24.87
C ARG A 152 -22.97 0.73 25.24
N LEU A 153 -22.11 1.13 24.32
CA LEU A 153 -20.66 1.23 24.57
C LEU A 153 -20.35 2.27 25.66
N LEU A 154 -21.06 3.40 25.69
CA LEU A 154 -20.90 4.39 26.75
C LEU A 154 -21.32 3.84 28.11
N ASN A 155 -22.41 3.08 28.19
CA ASN A 155 -22.82 2.43 29.43
C ASN A 155 -21.79 1.37 29.89
N GLU A 156 -21.21 0.59 28.97
CA GLU A 156 -20.15 -0.37 29.30
C GLU A 156 -18.88 0.33 29.82
N ILE A 157 -18.52 1.47 29.22
CA ILE A 157 -17.40 2.29 29.69
C ILE A 157 -17.69 2.86 31.08
N ASP A 158 -18.91 3.34 31.33
CA ASP A 158 -19.30 3.84 32.66
C ASP A 158 -19.19 2.72 33.72
N ASP A 159 -19.63 1.50 33.40
CA ASP A 159 -19.51 0.33 34.29
C ASP A 159 -18.04 -0.05 34.57
N ASP A 160 -17.17 0.04 33.57
CA ASP A 160 -15.73 -0.21 33.72
C ASP A 160 -15.05 0.91 34.53
N VAL A 161 -15.45 2.17 34.34
CA VAL A 161 -14.96 3.32 35.11
C VAL A 161 -15.39 3.20 36.57
N SER A 162 -16.64 2.81 36.85
CA SER A 162 -17.09 2.52 38.22
C SER A 162 -16.28 1.41 38.86
N ARG A 163 -16.06 0.29 38.16
CA ARG A 163 -15.22 -0.82 38.68
C ARG A 163 -13.77 -0.40 38.93
N ALA A 164 -13.19 0.40 38.05
CA ALA A 164 -11.84 0.94 38.23
C ALA A 164 -11.76 1.89 39.44
N THR A 165 -12.79 2.72 39.62
CA THR A 165 -12.90 3.66 40.75
C THR A 165 -13.01 2.90 42.07
N ASP A 166 -13.90 1.93 42.18
CA ASP A 166 -14.03 1.06 43.36
C ASP A 166 -12.73 0.31 43.66
N GLY A 167 -12.05 -0.18 42.62
CA GLY A 167 -10.75 -0.82 42.73
C GLY A 167 -9.70 0.12 43.32
N LEU A 168 -9.60 1.34 42.80
CA LEU A 168 -8.68 2.37 43.29
C LEU A 168 -8.97 2.80 44.73
N GLU A 169 -10.24 2.99 45.08
CA GLU A 169 -10.64 3.32 46.46
C GLU A 169 -10.27 2.20 47.42
N SER A 170 -10.52 0.93 47.03
CA SER A 170 -10.16 -0.23 47.85
C SER A 170 -8.66 -0.36 48.06
N GLU A 171 -7.86 -0.06 47.03
CA GLU A 171 -6.40 -0.12 47.09
C GLU A 171 -5.82 1.07 47.87
N SER A 172 -6.40 2.26 47.72
CA SER A 172 -6.08 3.44 48.53
C SER A 172 -6.36 3.17 50.02
N ALA A 173 -7.47 2.51 50.35
CA ALA A 173 -7.80 2.11 51.72
C ALA A 173 -6.86 1.03 52.27
N ARG A 174 -6.25 0.20 51.42
CA ARG A 174 -5.19 -0.73 51.82
C ARG A 174 -3.87 -0.01 52.05
N ALA A 175 -3.48 0.88 51.14
CA ALA A 175 -2.27 1.68 51.27
C ALA A 175 -2.28 2.52 52.56
N HIS A 176 -3.40 3.18 52.89
CA HIS A 176 -3.54 3.91 54.16
C HIS A 176 -3.46 3.02 55.40
N ARG A 177 -3.96 1.78 55.34
CA ARG A 177 -3.82 0.83 56.46
C ARG A 177 -2.37 0.35 56.63
N SER A 178 -1.65 0.15 55.54
CA SER A 178 -0.22 -0.18 55.59
C SER A 178 0.61 0.96 56.18
N ASP A 179 0.31 2.20 55.82
CA ASP A 179 0.99 3.40 56.34
C ASP A 179 0.72 3.61 57.85
N GLN A 180 -0.51 3.37 58.31
CA GLN A 180 -0.85 3.37 59.75
C GLN A 180 -0.24 2.18 60.52
N GLY A 181 -0.08 1.03 59.85
CA GLY A 181 0.57 -0.15 60.43
C GLY A 181 2.07 0.04 60.62
N GLU A 182 2.73 0.78 59.72
CA GLU A 182 4.15 1.13 59.87
C GLU A 182 4.37 2.18 60.98
N GLN A 183 3.45 3.13 61.18
CA GLN A 183 3.54 4.11 62.26
C GLN A 183 3.31 3.53 63.67
N GLN A 184 2.60 2.41 63.83
CA GLN A 184 2.43 1.75 65.13
C GLN A 184 3.63 0.86 65.54
N VAL A 185 4.55 0.54 64.62
CA VAL A 185 5.72 -0.30 64.93
C VAL A 185 6.89 0.52 65.52
N GLU A 186 6.85 1.84 65.43
CA GLU A 186 7.94 2.72 65.88
C GLU A 186 7.79 3.29 67.31
N THR A 187 6.68 3.01 68.00
CA THR A 187 6.48 3.46 69.40
C THR A 187 5.81 2.37 70.24
N LEU A 188 6.60 1.43 70.78
CA LEU A 188 6.48 0.88 72.14
C LEU A 188 7.41 -0.34 72.31
N SER A 189 8.44 -0.14 73.12
CA SER A 189 9.27 -1.19 73.69
C SER A 189 8.60 -1.81 74.94
N VAL A 190 8.90 -3.11 75.14
CA VAL A 190 8.72 -4.01 76.32
C VAL A 190 7.37 -4.77 76.46
N PRO A 191 7.30 -5.92 77.18
CA PRO A 191 7.37 -7.28 76.63
C PRO A 191 6.13 -8.14 76.95
N MET A 192 5.83 -9.20 76.19
CA MET A 192 5.40 -10.51 76.73
C MET A 192 5.07 -11.53 75.62
N GLU A 193 5.27 -12.78 76.00
CA GLU A 193 5.08 -14.03 75.29
C GLU A 193 3.69 -14.21 74.67
N ASN A 194 3.62 -14.69 73.42
CA ASN A 194 3.12 -16.03 73.13
C ASN A 194 3.06 -16.36 71.62
N SER A 195 3.51 -17.58 71.31
CA SER A 195 3.08 -18.44 70.19
C SER A 195 3.28 -17.93 68.76
N ARG A 196 4.51 -18.08 68.25
CA ARG A 196 4.81 -18.11 66.81
C ARG A 196 5.21 -19.55 66.42
N PRO A 197 4.59 -20.17 65.40
CA PRO A 197 4.98 -21.50 64.96
C PRO A 197 6.39 -21.45 64.34
N GLN A 198 7.25 -22.38 64.76
CA GLN A 198 8.60 -22.52 64.22
C GLN A 198 8.56 -22.77 62.71
N PRO A 199 9.50 -22.19 61.93
CA PRO A 199 9.66 -22.54 60.54
C PRO A 199 10.09 -24.03 60.43
N PRO A 200 9.60 -24.76 59.42
CA PRO A 200 9.95 -26.16 59.24
C PRO A 200 11.46 -26.29 59.02
N SER A 201 12.06 -27.29 59.65
CA SER A 201 13.49 -27.56 59.56
C SER A 201 13.90 -27.81 58.11
N ALA A 202 15.18 -27.57 57.79
CA ALA A 202 15.74 -27.79 56.45
C ALA A 202 15.46 -29.22 55.92
N GLU A 203 15.33 -30.21 56.79
CA GLU A 203 14.96 -31.58 56.44
C GLU A 203 13.50 -31.74 55.98
N GLN A 204 12.57 -30.95 56.51
CA GLN A 204 11.17 -30.93 56.06
C GLN A 204 11.01 -30.24 54.71
N GLN A 205 11.80 -29.19 54.44
CA GLN A 205 11.83 -28.55 53.12
C GLN A 205 12.46 -29.45 52.05
N GLN A 206 13.42 -30.30 52.44
CA GLN A 206 14.01 -31.29 51.53
C GLN A 206 13.05 -32.45 51.23
N LYS A 207 12.31 -32.95 52.24
CA LYS A 207 11.23 -33.94 52.02
C LYS A 207 10.08 -33.42 51.16
N LEU A 208 9.74 -32.14 51.25
CA LEU A 208 8.73 -31.53 50.38
C LEU A 208 9.20 -31.39 48.92
N ARG A 209 10.51 -31.21 48.69
CA ARG A 209 11.10 -31.21 47.34
C ARG A 209 11.18 -32.61 46.74
N GLU A 210 11.40 -33.63 47.56
CA GLU A 210 11.39 -35.05 47.14
C GLU A 210 9.95 -35.55 46.88
N ALA A 211 8.94 -35.03 47.58
CA ALA A 211 7.53 -35.41 47.38
C ALA A 211 6.90 -34.86 46.08
N TYR A 212 7.50 -33.82 45.46
CA TYR A 212 7.00 -33.23 44.20
C TYR A 212 7.73 -33.71 42.94
N THR A 213 8.70 -34.61 43.06
CA THR A 213 9.34 -35.26 41.91
C THR A 213 8.68 -36.61 41.63
N SER A 214 7.53 -36.58 40.94
CA SER A 214 6.91 -37.79 40.41
C SER A 214 7.35 -38.08 38.97
N PRO A 215 7.48 -39.35 38.57
CA PRO A 215 8.37 -39.79 37.51
C PRO A 215 7.60 -40.07 36.22
N MET A 216 7.50 -39.07 35.35
CA MET A 216 7.05 -39.27 33.96
C MET A 216 7.70 -38.21 33.08
N ARG A 217 8.91 -38.49 32.58
CA ARG A 217 9.17 -38.25 31.15
C ARG A 217 10.36 -39.06 30.60
N PRO A 218 10.29 -39.44 29.31
CA PRO A 218 11.16 -40.41 28.68
C PRO A 218 12.63 -40.01 28.60
N THR A 219 13.44 -41.04 28.72
CA THR A 219 14.86 -41.14 28.49
C THR A 219 15.27 -40.82 27.04
N GLN A 220 16.55 -40.44 26.92
CA GLN A 220 17.44 -40.57 25.76
C GLN A 220 17.41 -39.44 24.71
N TYR A 221 18.28 -38.44 24.90
CA TYR A 221 19.57 -38.41 24.20
C TYR A 221 20.66 -37.97 25.18
N THR A 222 21.60 -38.87 25.44
CA THR A 222 22.86 -38.63 26.14
C THR A 222 23.70 -37.63 25.35
N ARG A 223 23.84 -36.40 25.88
CA ARG A 223 24.93 -35.50 25.52
C ARG A 223 26.11 -35.86 26.43
N SER A 224 27.19 -36.30 25.81
CA SER A 224 28.47 -36.60 26.48
C SER A 224 28.96 -35.35 27.24
N PRO A 225 29.66 -35.50 28.38
CA PRO A 225 30.15 -34.34 29.12
C PRO A 225 31.28 -33.68 28.33
N GLU A 226 31.02 -32.46 27.87
CA GLU A 226 32.02 -31.55 27.31
C GLU A 226 32.94 -31.05 28.45
N ASP A 227 34.22 -30.92 28.12
CA ASP A 227 35.29 -30.34 28.93
C ASP A 227 34.92 -28.95 29.49
N PRO A 228 35.33 -28.62 30.73
CA PRO A 228 34.99 -27.35 31.38
C PRO A 228 35.83 -26.14 30.89
N SER A 229 36.24 -26.08 29.61
CA SER A 229 37.12 -25.01 29.10
C SER A 229 36.51 -24.10 28.02
N GLU A 230 35.23 -24.22 27.68
CA GLU A 230 34.54 -23.27 26.80
C GLU A 230 33.53 -22.40 27.54
N GLN A 231 34.01 -21.62 28.51
CA GLN A 231 33.30 -20.39 28.91
C GLN A 231 33.49 -19.34 27.82
N GLN A 232 32.40 -19.00 27.14
CA GLN A 232 32.13 -17.71 26.50
C GLN A 232 33.36 -16.99 25.90
N LYS A 233 33.89 -17.52 24.79
CA LYS A 233 34.39 -16.62 23.75
C LYS A 233 33.17 -16.06 23.03
N GLU A 234 32.70 -14.92 23.50
CA GLU A 234 32.04 -13.96 22.62
C GLU A 234 33.05 -13.71 21.49
N ILE A 235 32.89 -14.42 20.36
CA ILE A 235 33.68 -14.15 19.18
C ILE A 235 33.25 -12.75 18.77
N VAL A 236 34.04 -11.77 19.18
CA VAL A 236 33.96 -10.39 18.71
C VAL A 236 34.22 -10.46 17.21
N GLU A 237 33.14 -10.67 16.46
CA GLU A 237 33.15 -10.75 15.00
C GLU A 237 33.81 -9.46 14.52
N THR A 238 34.97 -9.58 13.88
CA THR A 238 35.71 -8.38 13.50
C THR A 238 34.85 -7.59 12.50
N PRO A 239 34.89 -6.25 12.50
CA PRO A 239 34.12 -5.44 11.55
C PRO A 239 34.31 -5.85 10.08
N ARG A 240 35.47 -6.45 9.78
CA ARG A 240 35.82 -7.01 8.47
C ARG A 240 35.10 -8.33 8.16
N GLU A 241 34.96 -9.22 9.15
CA GLU A 241 34.19 -10.46 9.01
C GLU A 241 32.69 -10.18 8.92
N ALA A 242 32.18 -9.25 9.72
CA ALA A 242 30.79 -8.79 9.64
C ALA A 242 30.48 -8.15 8.28
N ALA A 243 31.42 -7.38 7.70
CA ALA A 243 31.29 -6.83 6.36
C ALA A 243 31.27 -7.92 5.28
N ALA A 244 32.20 -8.88 5.35
CA ALA A 244 32.28 -10.00 4.40
C ALA A 244 31.04 -10.91 4.46
N ARG A 245 30.47 -11.12 5.66
CA ARG A 245 29.20 -11.83 5.84
C ARG A 245 28.04 -11.08 5.20
N LYS A 246 27.91 -9.77 5.46
CA LYS A 246 26.89 -8.92 4.82
C LYS A 246 27.00 -8.92 3.30
N GLU A 247 28.22 -8.97 2.75
CA GLU A 247 28.45 -9.06 1.31
C GLU A 247 27.99 -10.40 0.73
N ARG A 248 28.30 -11.53 1.39
CA ARG A 248 27.79 -12.86 0.99
C ARG A 248 26.27 -12.94 1.08
N GLU A 249 25.67 -12.37 2.13
CA GLU A 249 24.23 -12.28 2.30
C GLU A 249 23.58 -11.42 1.20
N ARG A 250 24.22 -10.30 0.81
CA ARG A 250 23.78 -9.46 -0.32
C ARG A 250 23.82 -10.21 -1.65
N LEU A 251 24.96 -10.82 -1.99
CA LEU A 251 25.11 -11.60 -3.23
C LEU A 251 24.07 -12.74 -3.29
N SER A 252 23.74 -13.33 -2.14
CA SER A 252 22.68 -14.34 -2.09
C SER A 252 21.28 -13.75 -2.24
N MET A 253 21.01 -12.54 -1.73
CA MET A 253 19.70 -11.90 -1.87
C MET A 253 19.47 -11.42 -3.31
N GLU A 254 20.50 -10.91 -3.96
CA GLU A 254 20.49 -10.52 -5.37
C GLU A 254 20.05 -11.67 -6.27
N GLN A 255 20.60 -12.87 -6.04
CA GLN A 255 20.22 -14.08 -6.78
C GLN A 255 18.74 -14.47 -6.61
N VAL A 256 18.15 -14.12 -5.47
CA VAL A 256 16.74 -14.41 -5.18
C VAL A 256 15.84 -13.38 -5.83
N LEU A 257 16.14 -12.09 -5.70
CA LEU A 257 15.25 -11.00 -6.11
C LEU A 257 15.42 -10.57 -7.56
N LEU A 258 16.66 -10.42 -8.03
CA LEU A 258 16.97 -9.75 -9.29
C LEU A 258 16.67 -10.60 -10.51
N GLY A 259 16.34 -9.93 -11.62
CA GLY A 259 16.12 -10.54 -12.94
C GLY A 259 14.90 -11.46 -13.01
N ARG A 260 13.96 -11.31 -12.08
CA ARG A 260 12.79 -12.17 -11.95
C ARG A 260 11.52 -11.34 -11.71
N ARG A 261 10.43 -11.79 -12.33
CA ARG A 261 9.11 -11.20 -12.16
C ARG A 261 8.45 -11.67 -10.87
N TRP A 262 8.02 -10.71 -10.07
CA TRP A 262 7.26 -10.88 -8.85
C TRP A 262 5.85 -10.35 -9.06
N VAL A 263 4.89 -10.97 -8.40
CA VAL A 263 3.47 -10.60 -8.50
C VAL A 263 3.04 -10.01 -7.17
N PHE A 264 2.44 -8.83 -7.21
CA PHE A 264 2.03 -8.10 -6.02
C PHE A 264 0.64 -8.54 -5.52
N HIS A 265 0.59 -9.01 -4.28
CA HIS A 265 -0.64 -9.45 -3.62
C HIS A 265 -0.92 -8.59 -2.39
N CYS A 266 -2.21 -8.33 -2.14
CA CYS A 266 -2.65 -7.75 -0.88
C CYS A 266 -2.90 -8.87 0.15
N THR A 267 -2.53 -8.58 1.39
CA THR A 267 -2.83 -9.42 2.54
C THR A 267 -3.79 -8.69 3.46
N SER A 268 -4.67 -9.45 4.13
CA SER A 268 -5.49 -8.92 5.22
C SER A 268 -4.63 -8.21 6.28
N PRO A 269 -5.13 -7.15 6.92
CA PRO A 269 -4.39 -6.48 8.00
C PRO A 269 -4.15 -7.36 9.24
N LEU A 270 -4.90 -8.46 9.41
CA LEU A 270 -4.66 -9.48 10.43
C LEU A 270 -3.37 -10.30 10.18
N PHE A 271 -2.74 -10.12 9.02
CA PHE A 271 -1.53 -10.82 8.64
C PHE A 271 -0.30 -10.27 9.39
N HIS A 272 0.13 -10.99 10.43
CA HIS A 272 1.27 -10.62 11.26
C HIS A 272 2.34 -11.70 11.23
N PHE A 273 3.41 -11.47 10.47
CA PHE A 273 4.63 -12.26 10.56
C PHE A 273 5.55 -11.75 11.67
N HIS A 274 5.99 -12.64 12.55
CA HIS A 274 7.04 -12.33 13.52
C HIS A 274 8.41 -12.72 12.97
N ARG A 275 9.33 -11.74 12.92
CA ARG A 275 10.70 -11.93 12.43
C ARG A 275 11.50 -12.95 13.26
N GLU A 276 11.12 -13.14 14.51
CA GLU A 276 11.77 -14.10 15.42
C GLU A 276 11.38 -15.56 15.11
N GLN A 277 10.24 -15.78 14.46
CA GLN A 277 9.67 -17.11 14.21
C GLN A 277 9.90 -17.62 12.77
N LEU A 278 10.79 -16.98 12.00
CA LEU A 278 10.99 -17.31 10.58
C LEU A 278 11.36 -18.79 10.34
N SER A 279 12.20 -19.36 11.19
CA SER A 279 12.61 -20.77 11.11
C SER A 279 11.44 -21.72 11.37
N GLU A 280 10.60 -21.42 12.37
CA GLU A 280 9.38 -22.16 12.68
C GLU A 280 8.40 -22.11 11.51
N TYR A 281 8.22 -20.93 10.91
CA TYR A 281 7.37 -20.76 9.73
C TYR A 281 7.87 -21.55 8.53
N ALA A 282 9.19 -21.60 8.27
CA ALA A 282 9.72 -22.43 7.19
C ALA A 282 9.50 -23.92 7.44
N HIS A 283 9.67 -24.38 8.68
CA HIS A 283 9.45 -25.79 9.02
C HIS A 283 7.97 -26.18 8.89
N ASP A 284 7.07 -25.33 9.37
CA ASP A 284 5.62 -25.51 9.23
C ASP A 284 5.18 -25.48 7.76
N LEU A 285 5.71 -24.54 6.97
CA LEU A 285 5.47 -24.47 5.54
C LEU A 285 5.91 -25.77 4.82
N VAL A 286 7.10 -26.30 5.12
CA VAL A 286 7.55 -27.58 4.53
C VAL A 286 6.59 -28.72 4.89
N LYS A 287 6.13 -28.80 6.14
CA LYS A 287 5.14 -29.82 6.56
C LYS A 287 3.83 -29.67 5.79
N ALA A 288 3.32 -28.44 5.67
CA ALA A 288 2.09 -28.15 4.95
C ALA A 288 2.19 -28.50 3.46
N LEU A 289 3.32 -28.16 2.81
CA LEU A 289 3.58 -28.50 1.40
C LEU A 289 3.66 -30.01 1.18
N ARG A 290 4.34 -30.76 2.05
CA ARG A 290 4.39 -32.22 1.99
C ARG A 290 3.00 -32.85 2.14
N ALA A 291 2.20 -32.35 3.09
CA ALA A 291 0.83 -32.82 3.29
C ALA A 291 -0.09 -32.46 2.12
N ALA A 292 0.09 -31.29 1.50
CA ALA A 292 -0.65 -30.90 0.31
C ALA A 292 -0.30 -31.77 -0.91
N ALA A 293 0.99 -32.01 -1.14
CA ALA A 293 1.48 -32.90 -2.18
C ALA A 293 0.98 -34.33 -2.03
N LEU A 294 1.03 -34.88 -0.80
CA LEU A 294 0.53 -36.23 -0.53
C LEU A 294 -0.97 -36.35 -0.82
N ARG A 295 -1.77 -35.34 -0.47
CA ARG A 295 -3.21 -35.32 -0.77
C ARG A 295 -3.51 -35.16 -2.26
N ALA A 296 -2.79 -34.27 -2.95
CA ALA A 296 -3.06 -33.95 -4.35
C ALA A 296 -2.50 -34.99 -5.34
N CYS A 297 -1.35 -35.59 -5.02
CA CYS A 297 -0.60 -36.44 -5.93
C CYS A 297 -0.41 -37.88 -5.43
N GLY A 298 -0.79 -38.18 -4.18
CA GLY A 298 -0.57 -39.50 -3.58
C GLY A 298 0.91 -39.84 -3.33
N GLN A 299 1.82 -38.87 -3.48
CA GLN A 299 3.26 -39.05 -3.34
C GLN A 299 3.86 -37.96 -2.43
N GLN A 300 4.82 -38.35 -1.60
CA GLN A 300 5.63 -37.38 -0.85
C GLN A 300 6.76 -36.86 -1.75
N PHE A 301 6.87 -35.53 -1.84
CA PHE A 301 7.99 -34.85 -2.50
C PHE A 301 8.92 -34.22 -1.46
N GLY A 302 10.18 -34.07 -1.83
CA GLY A 302 11.14 -33.27 -1.07
C GLY A 302 10.79 -31.79 -1.23
N TYR A 303 10.78 -31.04 -0.14
CA TYR A 303 10.67 -29.58 -0.17
C TYR A 303 11.83 -29.00 0.63
N SER A 304 12.52 -28.04 0.04
CA SER A 304 13.52 -27.21 0.70
C SER A 304 13.07 -25.75 0.67
N VAL A 305 13.21 -25.08 1.82
CA VAL A 305 12.89 -23.66 1.97
C VAL A 305 14.15 -22.96 2.44
N SER A 306 14.64 -22.02 1.64
CA SER A 306 15.73 -21.12 2.03
C SER A 306 15.16 -19.75 2.40
N ILE A 307 15.52 -19.26 3.58
CA ILE A 307 15.13 -17.95 4.08
C ILE A 307 16.31 -17.00 3.92
N ARG A 308 16.05 -15.84 3.35
CA ARG A 308 17.01 -14.73 3.28
C ARG A 308 16.35 -13.52 3.96
N ASN A 309 17.06 -12.86 4.85
CA ASN A 309 16.52 -11.78 5.68
C ASN A 309 17.40 -10.54 5.55
N THR A 310 16.79 -9.36 5.47
CA THR A 310 17.42 -8.05 5.63
C THR A 310 16.70 -7.27 6.71
N ASP A 311 17.21 -6.09 7.08
CA ASP A 311 16.56 -5.27 8.09
C ASP A 311 15.13 -4.86 7.70
N THR A 312 14.81 -4.81 6.41
CA THR A 312 13.52 -4.29 5.92
C THR A 312 12.65 -5.32 5.20
N PHE A 313 13.18 -6.47 4.78
CA PHE A 313 12.36 -7.52 4.14
C PHE A 313 12.94 -8.92 4.30
N VAL A 314 12.06 -9.91 4.17
CA VAL A 314 12.39 -11.34 4.21
C VAL A 314 11.96 -11.99 2.91
N ALA A 315 12.82 -12.79 2.29
CA ALA A 315 12.52 -13.59 1.12
C ALA A 315 12.57 -15.09 1.47
N PHE A 316 11.48 -15.80 1.17
CA PHE A 316 11.40 -17.25 1.21
C PHE A 316 11.54 -17.78 -0.21
N GLN A 317 12.49 -18.68 -0.42
CA GLN A 317 12.63 -19.42 -1.68
C GLN A 317 12.34 -20.89 -1.42
N ILE A 318 11.48 -21.45 -2.26
CA ILE A 318 10.92 -22.78 -2.11
C ILE A 318 11.30 -23.59 -3.34
N ARG A 319 11.87 -24.78 -3.11
CA ARG A 319 12.21 -25.74 -4.17
C ARG A 319 11.61 -27.09 -3.87
N GLU A 320 10.82 -27.59 -4.81
CA GLU A 320 10.28 -28.95 -4.83
C GLU A 320 11.30 -29.87 -5.51
N GLU A 321 11.79 -30.85 -4.76
CA GLU A 321 12.65 -31.91 -5.24
C GLU A 321 11.81 -33.16 -5.49
N ARG A 322 11.71 -33.54 -6.77
CA ARG A 322 11.05 -34.79 -7.18
C ARG A 322 12.09 -35.88 -7.31
N ASP A 323 11.89 -36.98 -6.60
CA ASP A 323 12.78 -38.14 -6.66
C ASP A 323 12.88 -38.66 -8.11
N ARG A 324 14.03 -38.38 -8.75
CA ARG A 324 14.32 -38.84 -10.11
C ARG A 324 14.53 -40.36 -10.21
N ARG A 325 14.64 -41.04 -9.06
CA ARG A 325 15.03 -42.45 -8.98
C ARG A 325 13.96 -43.44 -9.46
N SER A 326 12.67 -43.07 -9.45
CA SER A 326 11.60 -44.02 -9.77
C SER A 326 11.43 -44.37 -11.26
N LYS A 327 12.17 -43.73 -12.18
CA LYS A 327 12.01 -43.96 -13.63
C LYS A 327 13.15 -44.67 -14.33
N ALA A 328 14.27 -44.95 -13.65
CA ALA A 328 15.42 -45.60 -14.27
C ALA A 328 15.22 -47.10 -14.59
N LYS A 329 14.05 -47.69 -14.30
CA LYS A 329 13.83 -49.15 -14.41
C LYS A 329 12.71 -49.62 -15.34
N ARG A 330 12.03 -48.75 -16.08
CA ARG A 330 11.13 -49.20 -17.16
C ARG A 330 11.83 -49.05 -18.51
N PRO A 331 12.15 -50.16 -19.22
CA PRO A 331 12.67 -50.09 -20.57
C PRO A 331 11.61 -49.43 -21.45
N THR A 332 11.90 -48.21 -21.89
CA THR A 332 11.03 -47.43 -22.76
C THR A 332 10.93 -48.13 -24.11
N LEU A 333 9.72 -48.57 -24.49
CA LEU A 333 9.49 -49.01 -25.86
C LEU A 333 9.79 -47.86 -26.83
N PRO A 334 10.51 -48.10 -27.94
CA PRO A 334 10.82 -47.08 -28.94
C PRO A 334 9.52 -46.68 -29.67
N GLY A 335 9.05 -45.45 -29.46
CA GLY A 335 7.96 -44.88 -30.27
C GLY A 335 6.91 -44.04 -29.53
N ALA A 336 6.87 -44.04 -28.19
CA ALA A 336 5.93 -43.18 -27.47
C ALA A 336 6.48 -41.75 -27.32
N PRO A 337 5.70 -40.69 -27.64
CA PRO A 337 6.14 -39.31 -27.48
C PRO A 337 6.46 -39.05 -26.00
N THR A 338 7.73 -38.81 -25.71
CA THR A 338 8.22 -38.46 -24.38
C THR A 338 7.57 -37.15 -23.95
N LYS A 339 6.48 -37.21 -23.18
CA LYS A 339 6.00 -36.08 -22.39
C LYS A 339 7.17 -35.64 -21.50
N ARG A 340 7.83 -34.55 -21.92
CA ARG A 340 8.93 -33.88 -21.21
C ARG A 340 8.61 -33.85 -19.72
N GLU A 341 9.50 -34.42 -18.92
CA GLU A 341 9.36 -34.40 -17.47
C GLU A 341 9.19 -32.96 -17.00
N ALA A 342 8.12 -32.74 -16.22
CA ALA A 342 7.85 -31.42 -15.66
C ALA A 342 9.06 -30.98 -14.83
N PRO A 343 9.68 -29.82 -15.13
CA PRO A 343 10.87 -29.34 -14.44
C PRO A 343 10.63 -29.21 -12.94
N GLU A 344 11.71 -29.26 -12.16
CA GLU A 344 11.71 -28.93 -10.74
C GLU A 344 10.91 -27.65 -10.51
N ARG A 345 9.91 -27.73 -9.62
CA ARG A 345 9.04 -26.59 -9.33
C ARG A 345 9.75 -25.71 -8.33
N THR A 346 9.92 -24.45 -8.70
CA THR A 346 10.46 -23.43 -7.81
C THR A 346 9.44 -22.34 -7.59
N GLY A 347 9.49 -21.75 -6.40
CA GLY A 347 8.71 -20.59 -6.07
C GLY A 347 9.31 -19.83 -4.91
N GLY A 348 8.58 -18.84 -4.42
CA GLY A 348 9.01 -18.02 -3.31
C GLY A 348 8.10 -16.83 -3.09
N PHE A 349 8.27 -16.21 -1.94
CA PHE A 349 7.55 -15.01 -1.58
C PHE A 349 8.43 -14.05 -0.79
N VAL A 350 8.14 -12.76 -0.88
CA VAL A 350 8.85 -11.68 -0.18
C VAL A 350 7.86 -10.95 0.72
N LEU A 351 8.28 -10.71 1.96
CA LEU A 351 7.58 -9.97 2.99
C LEU A 351 8.35 -8.70 3.31
N TYR A 352 7.67 -7.55 3.28
CA TYR A 352 8.28 -6.27 3.65
C TYR A 352 7.86 -5.85 5.06
N PHE A 353 8.85 -5.50 5.88
CA PHE A 353 8.71 -5.00 7.25
C PHE A 353 9.22 -3.56 7.29
N PRO A 354 8.33 -2.55 7.25
CA PRO A 354 8.76 -1.16 7.30
C PRO A 354 9.37 -0.87 8.67
N ALA A 355 10.38 0.01 8.72
CA ALA A 355 10.91 0.46 10.00
C ALA A 355 9.84 1.26 10.79
N GLU A 356 9.91 1.25 12.12
CA GLU A 356 8.90 1.89 13.00
C GLU A 356 8.68 3.39 12.72
N GLY A 357 9.67 4.08 12.13
CA GLY A 357 9.57 5.48 11.72
C GLY A 357 9.04 5.72 10.30
N GLU A 358 8.96 4.69 9.46
CA GLU A 358 8.53 4.80 8.06
C GLU A 358 7.02 4.61 7.89
N GLN A 359 6.38 3.89 8.82
CA GLN A 359 4.91 3.85 8.87
C GLN A 359 4.41 5.22 9.35
N ARG A 360 3.91 6.04 8.42
CA ARG A 360 2.98 7.11 8.80
C ARG A 360 1.91 6.48 9.68
N ALA A 361 1.73 7.04 10.89
CA ALA A 361 0.72 6.57 11.83
C ALA A 361 -0.55 6.25 11.03
N PRO A 362 -1.04 5.01 11.08
CA PRO A 362 -2.21 4.65 10.29
C PRO A 362 -3.29 5.68 10.58
N ARG A 363 -3.94 6.18 9.52
CA ARG A 363 -5.11 7.05 9.69
C ARG A 363 -6.00 6.36 10.74
N LYS A 364 -6.35 7.06 11.83
CA LYS A 364 -7.06 6.52 13.01
C LYS A 364 -8.03 5.40 12.57
N GLY A 365 -7.74 4.17 12.96
CA GLY A 365 -8.57 2.99 12.64
C GLY A 365 -8.09 2.08 11.50
N ARG A 366 -6.95 2.32 10.83
CA ARG A 366 -6.37 1.37 9.86
C ARG A 366 -5.32 0.47 10.51
N GLU A 367 -5.46 -0.84 10.37
CA GLU A 367 -4.48 -1.83 10.82
C GLU A 367 -3.21 -1.82 9.92
N LYS A 368 -2.09 -2.35 10.44
CA LYS A 368 -0.81 -2.40 9.73
C LYS A 368 -0.93 -3.33 8.51
N GLN A 369 -0.79 -2.78 7.31
CA GLN A 369 -0.73 -3.59 6.08
C GLN A 369 0.71 -4.06 5.82
N GLN A 370 0.85 -5.24 5.22
CA GLN A 370 2.13 -5.80 4.78
C GLN A 370 2.12 -5.98 3.26
N VAL A 371 3.28 -5.82 2.63
CA VAL A 371 3.45 -6.11 1.20
C VAL A 371 3.90 -7.55 1.03
N LEU A 372 3.14 -8.31 0.24
CA LEU A 372 3.45 -9.69 -0.13
C LEU A 372 3.70 -9.75 -1.64
N LEU A 373 4.91 -10.17 -2.01
CA LEU A 373 5.24 -10.49 -3.40
C LEU A 373 5.34 -12.01 -3.57
N LEU A 374 4.68 -12.57 -4.58
CA LEU A 374 4.73 -14.00 -4.89
C LEU A 374 5.44 -14.25 -6.21
N ARG A 375 6.10 -15.40 -6.34
CA ARG A 375 6.71 -15.87 -7.58
C ARG A 375 6.76 -17.39 -7.63
N GLY A 376 6.52 -17.96 -8.81
CA GLY A 376 6.91 -19.34 -9.10
C GLY A 376 5.85 -20.12 -9.84
N ASN A 377 5.92 -21.44 -9.72
CA ASN A 377 4.89 -22.33 -10.23
C ASN A 377 3.54 -22.08 -9.53
N GLU A 378 2.47 -21.92 -10.31
CA GLU A 378 1.13 -21.57 -9.80
C GLU A 378 0.57 -22.59 -8.82
N GLU A 379 0.75 -23.90 -9.05
CA GLU A 379 0.27 -24.93 -8.12
C GLU A 379 1.00 -24.85 -6.79
N LEU A 380 2.33 -24.66 -6.82
CA LEU A 380 3.12 -24.48 -5.61
C LEU A 380 2.69 -23.21 -4.86
N MET A 381 2.49 -22.10 -5.57
CA MET A 381 2.02 -20.84 -4.96
C MET A 381 0.60 -20.97 -4.40
N ARG A 382 -0.29 -21.74 -5.03
CA ARG A 382 -1.62 -22.05 -4.48
C ARG A 382 -1.52 -22.73 -3.11
N TRP A 383 -0.59 -23.67 -2.95
CA TRP A 383 -0.37 -24.32 -1.66
C TRP A 383 0.26 -23.38 -0.62
N VAL A 384 1.20 -22.54 -1.03
CA VAL A 384 1.78 -21.50 -0.15
C VAL A 384 0.71 -20.52 0.32
N CYS A 385 -0.14 -20.01 -0.57
CA CYS A 385 -1.25 -19.14 -0.22
C CYS A 385 -2.22 -19.83 0.74
N SER A 386 -2.57 -21.10 0.49
CA SER A 386 -3.42 -21.88 1.39
C SER A 386 -2.82 -22.04 2.79
N TRP A 387 -1.49 -22.22 2.88
CA TRP A 387 -0.79 -22.25 4.16
C TRP A 387 -0.81 -20.88 4.86
N LEU A 388 -0.50 -19.79 4.16
CA LEU A 388 -0.55 -18.43 4.70
C LEU A 388 -1.95 -18.11 5.26
N GLN A 389 -3.00 -18.43 4.50
CA GLN A 389 -4.39 -18.21 4.90
C GLN A 389 -4.74 -18.99 6.17
N ARG A 390 -4.34 -20.27 6.28
CA ARG A 390 -4.61 -21.09 7.48
C ARG A 390 -3.81 -20.64 8.70
N ARG A 391 -2.52 -20.31 8.51
CA ARG A 391 -1.61 -20.03 9.64
C ARG A 391 -1.90 -18.68 10.29
N PHE A 392 -2.26 -17.68 9.49
CA PHE A 392 -2.45 -16.30 9.93
C PHE A 392 -3.90 -15.85 9.91
N GLN A 393 -4.85 -16.76 9.62
CA GLN A 393 -6.28 -16.45 9.48
C GLN A 393 -6.52 -15.23 8.57
N CYS A 394 -5.72 -15.13 7.52
CA CYS A 394 -5.68 -13.98 6.64
C CYS A 394 -6.33 -14.32 5.30
N VAL A 395 -6.89 -13.30 4.64
CA VAL A 395 -7.20 -13.39 3.21
C VAL A 395 -5.94 -12.97 2.46
N VAL A 396 -5.24 -13.95 1.88
CA VAL A 396 -4.33 -13.67 0.77
C VAL A 396 -5.19 -13.64 -0.47
N SER A 397 -5.34 -12.47 -1.08
CA SER A 397 -6.11 -12.35 -2.31
C SER A 397 -5.51 -13.26 -3.37
N THR A 398 -6.35 -14.17 -3.90
CA THR A 398 -6.02 -14.94 -5.12
C THR A 398 -5.86 -14.01 -6.32
N HIS A 399 -6.50 -12.84 -6.26
CA HIS A 399 -6.37 -11.79 -7.26
C HIS A 399 -5.10 -10.96 -7.02
N VAL A 400 -4.36 -10.80 -8.10
CA VAL A 400 -3.22 -9.88 -8.16
C VAL A 400 -3.73 -8.44 -8.03
N VAL A 401 -2.99 -7.61 -7.30
CA VAL A 401 -3.36 -6.19 -7.15
C VAL A 401 -3.18 -5.50 -8.50
N ARG A 402 -4.29 -5.07 -9.09
CA ARG A 402 -4.26 -4.29 -10.33
C ARG A 402 -3.88 -2.84 -10.01
N ILE A 403 -2.73 -2.43 -10.50
CA ILE A 403 -2.21 -1.08 -10.33
C ILE A 403 -2.92 -0.16 -11.35
N GLN A 404 -3.67 0.82 -10.87
CA GLN A 404 -4.30 1.82 -11.73
C GLN A 404 -3.24 2.67 -12.43
N GLN A 405 -3.55 3.15 -13.64
CA GLN A 405 -2.64 3.95 -14.47
C GLN A 405 -2.07 5.16 -13.73
N LEU A 406 -2.90 5.89 -12.97
CA LEU A 406 -2.46 7.03 -12.17
C LEU A 406 -1.45 6.62 -11.08
N ASN A 407 -1.67 5.48 -10.44
CA ASN A 407 -0.75 4.97 -9.42
C ASN A 407 0.55 4.48 -10.03
N LEU A 408 0.52 3.91 -11.24
CA LEU A 408 1.74 3.54 -11.95
C LEU A 408 2.59 4.77 -12.30
N LYS A 409 1.97 5.90 -12.69
CA LYS A 409 2.67 7.19 -12.86
C LYS A 409 3.28 7.68 -11.54
N ARG A 410 2.54 7.59 -10.44
CA ARG A 410 3.02 7.97 -9.12
C ARG A 410 4.20 7.10 -8.64
N LEU A 411 4.14 5.79 -8.86
CA LEU A 411 5.25 4.87 -8.60
C LEU A 411 6.48 5.26 -9.42
N ALA A 412 6.31 5.46 -10.73
CA ALA A 412 7.37 5.88 -11.63
C ALA A 412 8.04 7.18 -11.15
N ARG A 413 7.24 8.18 -10.76
CA ARG A 413 7.72 9.44 -10.18
C ARG A 413 8.58 9.17 -8.94
N ASN A 414 8.05 8.42 -7.97
CA ASN A 414 8.75 8.16 -6.71
C ASN A 414 10.09 7.47 -6.94
N TRP A 415 10.13 6.48 -7.85
CA TRP A 415 11.35 5.74 -8.16
C TRP A 415 12.38 6.60 -8.90
N VAL A 416 11.93 7.42 -9.86
CA VAL A 416 12.80 8.37 -10.57
C VAL A 416 13.40 9.38 -9.58
N VAL A 417 12.59 9.96 -8.69
CA VAL A 417 13.07 10.93 -7.70
C VAL A 417 14.08 10.27 -6.76
N ALA A 418 13.76 9.11 -6.18
CA ALA A 418 14.68 8.40 -5.30
C ALA A 418 16.00 8.07 -6.01
N SER A 419 15.91 7.58 -7.25
CA SER A 419 17.04 7.24 -8.10
C SER A 419 17.96 8.44 -8.39
N LEU A 420 17.38 9.62 -8.64
CA LEU A 420 18.12 10.87 -8.84
C LEU A 420 18.72 11.42 -7.53
N MET A 421 18.04 11.26 -6.40
CA MET A 421 18.56 11.67 -5.09
C MET A 421 19.72 10.78 -4.64
N SER A 422 19.63 9.46 -4.85
CA SER A 422 20.74 8.53 -4.60
C SER A 422 21.96 8.86 -5.47
N GLU A 423 21.76 9.28 -6.72
CA GLU A 423 22.85 9.72 -7.60
C GLU A 423 23.55 10.98 -7.07
N ARG A 424 22.82 11.93 -6.46
CA ARG A 424 23.40 13.15 -5.87
C ARG A 424 24.21 12.90 -4.60
N MET A 425 23.93 11.83 -3.85
CA MET A 425 24.66 11.52 -2.62
C MET A 425 26.00 10.78 -2.84
N ARG A 426 26.17 10.09 -3.97
CA ARG A 426 27.39 9.32 -4.31
C ARG A 426 28.67 10.15 -4.57
N PRO A 427 28.64 11.32 -5.24
CA PRO A 427 29.84 12.11 -5.54
C PRO A 427 30.65 12.48 -4.29
N SER A 428 29.97 12.67 -3.16
CA SER A 428 30.56 13.04 -1.87
C SER A 428 31.37 11.92 -1.22
N GLN A 429 31.05 10.66 -1.51
CA GLN A 429 31.76 9.49 -0.95
C GLN A 429 33.03 9.18 -1.72
N VAL A 430 32.99 9.24 -3.06
CA VAL A 430 34.17 8.99 -3.91
C VAL A 430 35.25 10.06 -3.67
N LYS A 431 34.86 11.33 -3.51
CA LYS A 431 35.80 12.41 -3.17
C LYS A 431 36.44 12.21 -1.79
N ARG A 432 35.66 11.80 -0.78
CA ARG A 432 36.19 11.49 0.55
C ARG A 432 37.10 10.26 0.57
N GLU A 433 36.82 9.24 -0.24
CA GLU A 433 37.70 8.06 -0.36
C GLU A 433 39.00 8.37 -1.10
N LEU A 434 38.96 9.21 -2.14
CA LEU A 434 40.17 9.72 -2.80
C LEU A 434 41.00 10.61 -1.87
N ASP A 435 40.38 11.54 -1.13
CA ASP A 435 41.09 12.39 -0.16
C ASP A 435 41.68 11.56 1.00
N ARG A 436 41.03 10.45 1.38
CA ARG A 436 41.55 9.53 2.40
C ARG A 436 42.71 8.66 1.89
N ARG A 437 42.77 8.41 0.58
CA ARG A 437 43.89 7.70 -0.07
C ARG A 437 45.05 8.64 -0.36
N GLY A 438 44.78 9.90 -0.70
CA GLY A 438 45.80 10.94 -0.89
C GLY A 438 46.57 11.27 0.39
N ASN A 439 45.90 11.27 1.55
CA ASN A 439 46.57 11.52 2.83
C ASN A 439 47.46 10.36 3.35
N GLN A 440 47.62 9.26 2.61
CA GLN A 440 48.59 8.20 2.94
C GLN A 440 49.83 8.19 2.03
N GLU A 441 49.89 9.05 1.01
CA GLU A 441 50.99 9.06 0.02
C GLU A 441 51.49 10.48 -0.32
N GLU A 442 51.51 11.42 0.63
CA GLU A 442 52.17 12.72 0.46
C GLU A 442 53.33 12.91 1.43
N GLU A 443 54.44 12.24 1.11
CA GLU A 443 55.79 12.75 1.33
C GLU A 443 56.64 12.34 0.11
N GLU A 444 56.38 12.95 -1.06
CA GLU A 444 57.39 13.34 -2.06
C GLU A 444 56.73 13.88 -3.37
N VAL A 445 56.84 15.21 -3.55
CA VAL A 445 57.30 15.88 -4.79
C VAL A 445 56.39 15.91 -6.05
N CYS A 446 56.25 17.17 -6.51
CA CYS A 446 55.97 17.70 -7.86
C CYS A 446 54.55 18.14 -8.25
N GLU A 447 54.43 19.47 -8.23
CA GLU A 447 53.48 20.31 -8.95
C GLU A 447 53.22 19.86 -10.39
N GLY A 448 51.96 19.68 -10.72
CA GLY A 448 51.49 19.37 -12.06
C GLY A 448 49.97 19.27 -12.09
N ALA A 449 49.29 20.39 -11.83
CA ALA A 449 47.83 20.49 -11.84
C ALA A 449 47.24 20.29 -13.25
N MET A 450 47.15 19.03 -13.68
CA MET A 450 46.30 18.59 -14.79
C MET A 450 44.96 18.14 -14.23
N SER A 451 43.91 18.84 -14.64
CA SER A 451 42.50 18.51 -14.41
C SER A 451 42.24 17.01 -14.60
N SER A 452 42.10 16.28 -13.48
CA SER A 452 41.69 14.88 -13.47
C SER A 452 40.20 14.81 -13.81
N ARG A 453 39.94 14.79 -15.11
CA ARG A 453 38.61 14.57 -15.69
C ARG A 453 38.17 13.15 -15.29
N GLU A 454 37.30 13.08 -14.29
CA GLU A 454 36.61 11.86 -13.84
C GLU A 454 36.14 11.06 -15.06
N PRO A 455 36.42 9.74 -15.15
CA PRO A 455 36.06 8.96 -16.33
C PRO A 455 34.54 9.07 -16.57
N PRO A 456 34.10 9.25 -17.83
CA PRO A 456 32.69 9.41 -18.15
C PRO A 456 31.92 8.18 -17.66
N ARG A 457 31.03 8.40 -16.68
CA ARG A 457 30.15 7.35 -16.15
C ARG A 457 29.37 6.71 -17.29
N ALA A 458 29.26 5.38 -17.26
CA ALA A 458 28.48 4.65 -18.25
C ALA A 458 27.06 5.24 -18.35
N PRO A 459 26.53 5.44 -19.58
CA PRO A 459 25.23 6.07 -19.77
C PRO A 459 24.13 5.23 -19.12
N ARG A 460 23.40 5.83 -18.19
CA ARG A 460 22.27 5.22 -17.48
C ARG A 460 21.14 4.91 -18.46
N ALA A 461 20.56 3.71 -18.40
CA ALA A 461 19.50 3.31 -19.33
C ALA A 461 18.25 4.19 -19.11
N PRO A 462 17.64 4.77 -20.16
CA PRO A 462 16.57 5.76 -20.04
C PRO A 462 15.30 5.17 -19.39
N LEU A 463 14.47 6.05 -18.83
CA LEU A 463 13.13 5.68 -18.36
C LEU A 463 12.25 5.33 -19.57
N GLN A 464 11.56 4.21 -19.51
CA GLN A 464 10.65 3.74 -20.55
C GLN A 464 9.23 3.67 -19.99
N ILE A 465 8.28 4.32 -20.66
CA ILE A 465 6.85 4.24 -20.33
C ILE A 465 6.13 3.65 -21.54
N LYS A 466 5.49 2.49 -21.36
CA LYS A 466 4.80 1.76 -22.42
C LYS A 466 3.31 2.08 -22.38
N TYR A 467 2.76 2.48 -23.52
CA TYR A 467 1.36 2.80 -23.73
C TYR A 467 0.74 1.81 -24.72
N ARG A 468 -0.49 1.39 -24.49
CA ARG A 468 -1.29 0.54 -25.39
C ARG A 468 -2.57 1.27 -25.75
N ALA A 469 -2.93 1.25 -27.04
CA ALA A 469 -4.20 1.81 -27.50
C ALA A 469 -5.38 1.04 -26.89
N THR A 470 -6.41 1.75 -26.40
CA THR A 470 -7.61 1.15 -25.80
C THR A 470 -8.69 0.80 -26.81
N LYS A 471 -8.70 1.44 -27.99
CA LYS A 471 -9.72 1.24 -29.02
C LYS A 471 -9.40 0.03 -29.90
N GLU A 472 -10.41 -0.83 -30.06
CA GLU A 472 -10.45 -2.08 -30.84
C GLU A 472 -10.41 -1.85 -32.37
N GLU A 473 -9.41 -1.16 -32.90
CA GLU A 473 -9.04 -1.43 -34.29
C GLU A 473 -8.11 -2.65 -34.30
N ALA A 474 -8.24 -3.52 -35.31
CA ALA A 474 -7.65 -4.87 -35.41
C ALA A 474 -6.11 -4.98 -35.23
N VAL A 475 -5.42 -3.87 -34.95
CA VAL A 475 -3.98 -3.78 -34.70
C VAL A 475 -3.74 -3.13 -33.34
N VAL A 476 -3.36 -3.94 -32.34
CA VAL A 476 -2.91 -3.43 -31.03
C VAL A 476 -1.62 -2.64 -31.22
N ARG A 477 -1.72 -1.30 -31.22
CA ARG A 477 -0.54 -0.42 -31.27
C ARG A 477 0.00 -0.20 -29.87
N THR A 478 1.29 -0.48 -29.70
CA THR A 478 2.04 -0.21 -28.47
C THR A 478 3.08 0.88 -28.74
N TYR A 479 3.10 1.93 -27.94
CA TYR A 479 4.08 3.02 -28.01
C TYR A 479 4.97 2.98 -26.77
N THR A 480 6.27 3.17 -26.94
CA THR A 480 7.21 3.26 -25.82
C THR A 480 7.83 4.65 -25.80
N LEU A 481 7.45 5.45 -24.81
CA LEU A 481 8.06 6.75 -24.55
C LEU A 481 9.40 6.51 -23.83
N THR A 482 10.49 6.94 -24.45
CA THR A 482 11.84 6.81 -23.89
C THR A 482 12.35 8.18 -23.44
N VAL A 483 12.60 8.31 -22.15
CA VAL A 483 12.93 9.59 -21.51
C VAL A 483 14.37 9.56 -21.02
N PRO A 484 15.26 10.42 -21.56
CA PRO A 484 16.62 10.56 -21.09
C PRO A 484 16.68 11.07 -19.64
N TRP A 485 17.62 10.55 -18.85
CA TRP A 485 17.85 10.99 -17.47
C TRP A 485 18.23 12.46 -17.35
N SER A 486 18.94 13.03 -18.34
CA SER A 486 19.26 14.46 -18.38
C SER A 486 18.00 15.32 -18.40
N THR A 487 16.97 14.92 -19.14
CA THR A 487 15.67 15.59 -19.18
C THR A 487 14.99 15.51 -17.82
N LEU A 488 14.95 14.33 -17.20
CA LEU A 488 14.34 14.13 -15.88
C LEU A 488 15.04 14.96 -14.79
N ARG A 489 16.38 15.03 -14.80
CA ARG A 489 17.15 15.88 -13.89
C ARG A 489 16.80 17.34 -14.05
N ARG A 490 16.81 17.85 -15.29
CA ARG A 490 16.48 19.24 -15.60
C ARG A 490 15.07 19.59 -15.14
N LEU A 491 14.09 18.72 -15.41
CA LEU A 491 12.71 18.91 -14.96
C LEU A 491 12.60 18.91 -13.44
N LEU A 492 13.26 17.95 -12.76
CA LEU A 492 13.28 17.90 -11.30
C LEU A 492 13.90 19.17 -10.69
N GLU A 493 15.00 19.67 -11.27
CA GLU A 493 15.64 20.92 -10.86
C GLU A 493 14.74 22.13 -11.07
N GLN A 494 14.03 22.21 -12.20
CA GLN A 494 13.02 23.24 -12.45
C GLN A 494 11.88 23.18 -11.42
N THR A 495 11.40 21.98 -11.07
CA THR A 495 10.36 21.86 -10.04
C THR A 495 10.85 22.24 -8.65
N ASN A 496 12.11 21.96 -8.33
CA ASN A 496 12.70 22.30 -7.03
C ASN A 496 13.07 23.78 -6.92
N SER A 497 13.53 24.42 -8.00
CA SER A 497 13.89 25.84 -8.00
C SER A 497 12.65 26.74 -7.87
N VAL A 498 11.53 26.34 -8.48
CA VAL A 498 10.24 27.01 -8.33
C VAL A 498 9.67 26.84 -6.92
N ALA A 499 9.90 25.70 -6.27
CA ALA A 499 9.45 25.47 -4.89
C ALA A 499 10.23 26.28 -3.84
N SER A 500 11.45 26.73 -4.15
CA SER A 500 12.29 27.50 -3.22
C SER A 500 12.00 29.02 -3.22
N GLY A 501 11.14 29.50 -4.12
CA GLY A 501 10.76 30.92 -4.27
C GLY A 501 9.28 31.17 -3.99
N ASP A 502 8.92 31.29 -2.71
CA ASP A 502 7.78 32.07 -2.19
C ASP A 502 6.35 31.83 -2.73
N ARG A 503 6.03 30.67 -3.31
CA ARG A 503 4.62 30.28 -3.60
C ARG A 503 4.36 28.81 -3.31
N THR A 504 3.48 28.57 -2.34
CA THR A 504 2.85 27.30 -1.99
C THR A 504 1.90 26.82 -3.11
N SER A 505 2.43 26.53 -4.30
CA SER A 505 1.68 25.83 -5.34
C SER A 505 1.34 24.42 -4.84
N THR A 506 0.08 24.21 -4.51
CA THR A 506 -0.52 22.95 -4.01
C THR A 506 -0.58 21.85 -5.08
N TYR A 507 -0.11 22.14 -6.29
CA TYR A 507 -0.02 21.20 -7.39
C TYR A 507 1.39 21.34 -7.98
N VAL A 508 2.33 20.55 -7.47
CA VAL A 508 3.58 20.27 -8.19
C VAL A 508 3.17 19.29 -9.28
N PRO A 509 3.18 19.68 -10.57
CA PRO A 509 2.86 18.74 -11.64
C PRO A 509 3.77 17.52 -11.49
N GLU A 510 3.20 16.32 -11.57
CA GLU A 510 4.00 15.13 -11.36
C GLU A 510 5.11 15.10 -12.42
N LEU A 511 6.36 14.83 -12.03
CA LEU A 511 7.53 14.82 -12.93
C LEU A 511 7.26 14.03 -14.23
N ILE A 512 6.45 12.98 -14.12
CA ILE A 512 6.00 12.14 -15.23
C ILE A 512 5.00 12.88 -16.13
N GLU A 513 4.04 13.62 -15.59
CA GLU A 513 3.11 14.45 -16.38
C GLU A 513 3.83 15.57 -17.14
N LEU A 514 4.82 16.22 -16.51
CA LEU A 514 5.66 17.22 -17.20
C LEU A 514 6.42 16.58 -18.36
N THR A 515 6.94 15.38 -18.13
CA THR A 515 7.63 14.62 -19.17
C THR A 515 6.66 14.24 -20.29
N GLU A 516 5.47 13.73 -19.97
CA GLU A 516 4.44 13.44 -20.95
C GLU A 516 4.11 14.67 -21.79
N ARG A 517 3.81 15.83 -21.18
CA ARG A 517 3.52 17.07 -21.93
C ARG A 517 4.62 17.44 -22.92
N LEU A 518 5.89 17.39 -22.49
CA LEU A 518 7.02 17.71 -23.35
C LEU A 518 7.14 16.82 -24.59
N TYR A 519 6.75 15.55 -24.50
CA TYR A 519 6.85 14.61 -25.61
C TYR A 519 5.52 14.45 -26.37
N VAL A 520 4.38 14.62 -25.70
CA VAL A 520 3.02 14.51 -26.27
C VAL A 520 2.75 15.61 -27.27
N ASP A 521 3.17 16.85 -26.98
CA ASP A 521 3.00 17.97 -27.92
C ASP A 521 3.74 17.74 -29.25
N ALA A 522 4.74 16.87 -29.26
CA ALA A 522 5.50 16.48 -30.45
C ALA A 522 4.99 15.19 -31.12
N LEU A 523 4.04 14.47 -30.51
CA LEU A 523 3.50 13.24 -31.07
C LEU A 523 2.31 13.54 -32.00
N PRO A 524 2.25 12.91 -33.19
CA PRO A 524 1.12 13.07 -34.11
C PRO A 524 -0.14 12.29 -33.65
N VAL A 525 -0.18 11.82 -32.40
CA VAL A 525 -1.19 10.90 -31.89
C VAL A 525 -1.70 11.38 -30.52
N ASP A 526 -3.01 11.39 -30.35
CA ASP A 526 -3.66 11.71 -29.09
C ASP A 526 -3.53 10.55 -28.09
N LEU A 527 -2.69 10.74 -27.07
CA LEU A 527 -2.49 9.76 -25.98
C LEU A 527 -3.70 9.61 -25.05
N SER A 528 -4.75 10.43 -25.19
CA SER A 528 -6.00 10.27 -24.42
C SER A 528 -6.68 8.91 -24.67
N THR A 529 -6.39 8.28 -25.80
CA THR A 529 -6.89 6.94 -26.18
C THR A 529 -5.97 5.79 -25.80
N TYR A 530 -4.96 6.06 -24.96
CA TYR A 530 -3.94 5.09 -24.58
C TYR A 530 -3.87 4.87 -23.06
N GLU A 531 -3.68 3.61 -22.68
CA GLU A 531 -3.44 3.20 -21.29
C GLU A 531 -1.97 2.85 -21.08
N ILE A 532 -1.41 3.20 -19.92
CA ILE A 532 -0.05 2.76 -19.55
C ILE A 532 -0.10 1.28 -19.20
N VAL A 533 0.69 0.49 -19.93
CA VAL A 533 0.83 -0.95 -19.76
C VAL A 533 2.14 -1.37 -19.10
N GLY A 534 3.03 -0.43 -18.84
CA GLY A 534 4.21 -0.70 -18.02
C GLY A 534 5.15 0.49 -17.90
N VAL A 535 5.93 0.49 -16.84
CA VAL A 535 7.03 1.44 -16.59
C VAL A 535 8.29 0.63 -16.36
N ALA A 536 9.39 0.99 -17.00
CA ALA A 536 10.68 0.36 -16.81
C ALA A 536 11.80 1.40 -16.71
N MET A 537 12.74 1.17 -15.80
CA MET A 537 13.99 1.92 -15.64
C MET A 537 15.14 0.93 -15.42
N GLN A 538 16.37 1.43 -15.32
CA GLN A 538 17.55 0.58 -15.17
C GLN A 538 17.49 -0.34 -13.94
N GLU A 539 16.77 0.08 -12.90
CA GLU A 539 16.74 -0.60 -11.60
C GLU A 539 15.48 -1.44 -11.37
N VAL A 540 14.35 -1.09 -12.00
CA VAL A 540 13.04 -1.70 -11.73
C VAL A 540 12.10 -1.59 -12.94
N ALA A 541 11.21 -2.56 -13.10
CA ALA A 541 10.05 -2.46 -13.99
C ALA A 541 8.76 -2.88 -13.28
N ALA A 542 7.63 -2.31 -13.69
CA ALA A 542 6.32 -2.68 -13.19
C ALA A 542 5.20 -2.56 -14.23
N ASP A 543 4.20 -3.43 -14.08
CA ASP A 543 3.05 -3.58 -14.97
C ASP A 543 1.73 -3.26 -14.24
N PRO A 544 0.65 -2.88 -14.95
CA PRO A 544 -0.68 -2.68 -14.35
C PRO A 544 -1.25 -3.95 -13.72
N ASP A 545 -0.80 -5.13 -14.17
CA ASP A 545 -1.18 -6.42 -13.61
C ASP A 545 -0.45 -6.74 -12.29
N GLY A 546 0.16 -5.75 -11.63
CA GLY A 546 0.88 -5.95 -10.36
C GLY A 546 2.20 -6.71 -10.49
N GLY A 547 2.67 -6.95 -11.72
CA GLY A 547 3.99 -7.52 -11.99
C GLY A 547 5.09 -6.50 -11.67
N VAL A 548 6.11 -6.91 -10.93
CA VAL A 548 7.27 -6.09 -10.56
C VAL A 548 8.56 -6.88 -10.79
N GLU A 549 9.54 -6.27 -11.46
CA GLU A 549 10.85 -6.84 -11.72
C GLU A 549 11.94 -5.95 -11.15
N PHE A 550 12.89 -6.54 -10.43
CA PHE A 550 14.04 -5.83 -9.88
C PHE A 550 15.29 -6.13 -10.70
N TYR A 551 16.04 -5.09 -11.05
CA TYR A 551 17.32 -5.19 -11.74
C TYR A 551 18.49 -4.65 -10.90
N SER A 552 18.19 -3.88 -9.84
CA SER A 552 19.17 -3.39 -8.87
C SER A 552 18.63 -3.45 -7.45
N MET A 553 19.50 -3.78 -6.48
CA MET A 553 19.16 -3.78 -5.06
C MET A 553 18.95 -2.37 -4.48
N GLU A 554 19.48 -1.35 -5.15
CA GLU A 554 19.53 0.02 -4.64
C GLU A 554 18.14 0.64 -4.41
N LEU A 555 17.14 0.24 -5.21
CA LEU A 555 15.78 0.75 -5.11
C LEU A 555 14.77 -0.24 -4.51
N VAL A 556 15.18 -1.45 -4.11
CA VAL A 556 14.24 -2.47 -3.62
C VAL A 556 13.43 -1.95 -2.44
N HIS A 557 14.07 -1.33 -1.46
CA HIS A 557 13.39 -0.72 -0.31
C HIS A 557 12.38 0.34 -0.73
N THR A 558 12.79 1.28 -1.58
CA THR A 558 11.93 2.35 -2.09
C THR A 558 10.73 1.80 -2.87
N VAL A 559 10.94 0.76 -3.67
CA VAL A 559 9.88 0.12 -4.45
C VAL A 559 8.88 -0.56 -3.52
N LEU A 560 9.34 -1.38 -2.58
CA LEU A 560 8.47 -2.05 -1.59
C LEU A 560 7.70 -1.05 -0.73
N PHE A 561 8.36 0.03 -0.30
CA PHE A 561 7.72 1.12 0.42
C PHE A 561 6.65 1.83 -0.43
N SER A 562 6.94 2.11 -1.71
CA SER A 562 5.98 2.76 -2.61
C SER A 562 4.76 1.86 -2.90
N LEU A 563 4.95 0.53 -2.96
CA LEU A 563 3.86 -0.44 -3.07
C LEU A 563 3.01 -0.50 -1.80
N LEU A 564 3.62 -0.35 -0.63
CA LEU A 564 2.89 -0.24 0.64
C LEU A 564 2.05 1.04 0.68
N GLU A 565 2.62 2.19 0.28
CA GLU A 565 1.86 3.44 0.18
C GLU A 565 0.69 3.34 -0.81
N LEU A 566 0.86 2.55 -1.88
CA LEU A 566 -0.19 2.32 -2.86
C LEU A 566 -1.38 1.59 -2.25
N LEU A 567 -1.18 0.62 -1.36
CA LEU A 567 -2.27 -0.04 -0.62
C LEU A 567 -3.03 0.91 0.34
N ALA A 568 -2.37 1.98 0.79
CA ALA A 568 -3.03 3.00 1.60
C ALA A 568 -3.86 3.98 0.76
N VAL A 569 -3.51 4.16 -0.52
CA VAL A 569 -4.13 5.13 -1.44
C VAL A 569 -5.25 4.52 -2.25
N GLN A 570 -5.02 3.33 -2.80
CA GLN A 570 -6.11 2.53 -3.34
C GLN A 570 -6.84 1.95 -2.14
N ASP A 571 -8.10 2.35 -1.91
CA ASP A 571 -9.03 1.52 -1.13
C ASP A 571 -9.29 0.24 -1.93
N VAL A 572 -8.25 -0.59 -2.07
CA VAL A 572 -8.39 -1.96 -2.49
C VAL A 572 -9.26 -2.57 -1.42
N ALA A 573 -10.53 -2.79 -1.74
CA ALA A 573 -11.43 -3.52 -0.88
C ALA A 573 -10.80 -4.89 -0.65
N THR A 574 -9.99 -5.01 0.40
CA THR A 574 -9.71 -6.30 1.00
C THR A 574 -11.08 -6.75 1.46
N THR A 575 -11.60 -7.82 0.85
CA THR A 575 -12.82 -8.43 1.34
C THR A 575 -12.58 -8.77 2.81
N SER A 576 -13.10 -7.94 3.71
CA SER A 576 -13.02 -8.15 5.15
C SER A 576 -13.81 -9.39 5.57
N ARG A 577 -14.68 -9.88 4.67
CA ARG A 577 -15.22 -11.22 4.74
C ARG A 577 -14.17 -12.23 4.26
N PRO A 578 -13.81 -13.23 5.08
CA PRO A 578 -13.11 -14.40 4.59
C PRO A 578 -13.99 -15.04 3.51
N GLU A 579 -13.64 -14.86 2.24
CA GLU A 579 -14.16 -15.73 1.21
C GLU A 579 -13.58 -17.11 1.50
N THR A 580 -14.43 -17.96 2.07
CA THR A 580 -14.18 -19.38 2.23
C THR A 580 -14.28 -20.03 0.85
N THR A 581 -13.29 -19.76 -0.01
CA THR A 581 -13.06 -20.63 -1.16
C THR A 581 -12.44 -21.92 -0.63
N LEU A 582 -13.30 -22.92 -0.42
CA LEU A 582 -12.94 -24.32 -0.23
C LEU A 582 -12.34 -24.90 -1.51
#